data_AF-A0A1E5V5J1-F1
#
_entry.id   AF-A0A1E5V5J1-F1
#
_cell.length_a   1.000
_cell.length_b   1.000
_cell.length_c   1.000
_cell.angle_alpha   90.00
_cell.angle_beta   90.00
_cell.angle_gamma   90.00
#
_symmetry.space_group_name_H-M   'P 1'
#
loop_
_entity.id
_entity.type
_entity.pdbx_description
1 polymer ?
#
loop_
_entity_poly.entity_id
_entity_poly.type
_entity_poly.pdbx_seq_one_letter_code
_entity_poly.pdbx_strand_id
1 'polypeptide(L)'
;MVVRKPAHLFLDELGIAYDEAEDYVVIKHAALFTSTIMSRLLARPNVKLFNAVAVEDLIVKQGRVGGVVTNWALVSMNHDTQSCMDPNVMEAKVVVSSCGHDGPFGATGVKRLQDIGMISAVPGMKALDMNTAEDEIVRLTREVVPGMIVTGMEVAEIDGAPRMGPTFGAMMISGQKAAHLAMKALGRPNAIDGTAQTVSPTWREEFVLASKDDEVVDA
;
A
#
# COMPACT_ATOMS: atom_id res chain seq x y z
N MET A 1 9.57 -10.68 -13.85
CA MET A 1 8.47 -9.98 -13.14
C MET A 1 7.73 -9.16 -14.17
N VAL A 2 6.46 -9.49 -14.44
CA VAL A 2 5.64 -8.82 -15.46
C VAL A 2 5.04 -7.55 -14.88
N VAL A 3 5.13 -6.45 -15.63
CA VAL A 3 4.62 -5.12 -15.25
C VAL A 3 3.87 -4.55 -16.45
N ARG A 4 2.55 -4.38 -16.34
CA ARG A 4 1.72 -3.80 -17.40
C ARG A 4 2.01 -2.30 -17.55
N LYS A 5 2.07 -1.81 -18.79
CA LYS A 5 2.23 -0.36 -19.04
C LYS A 5 0.96 0.39 -18.57
N PRO A 6 1.07 1.61 -18.00
CA PRO A 6 2.26 2.47 -17.96
C PRO A 6 3.14 2.33 -16.69
N ALA A 7 3.00 1.28 -15.87
CA ALA A 7 3.79 1.14 -14.63
C ALA A 7 5.31 0.99 -14.82
N HIS A 8 5.77 0.72 -16.05
CA HIS A 8 7.20 0.76 -16.41
C HIS A 8 7.87 2.12 -16.17
N LEU A 9 7.13 3.24 -16.19
CA LEU A 9 7.69 4.56 -15.90
C LEU A 9 8.27 4.66 -14.49
N PHE A 10 7.71 3.89 -13.54
CA PHE A 10 8.28 3.81 -12.18
C PHE A 10 9.60 3.02 -12.16
N LEU A 11 9.79 2.09 -13.10
CA LEU A 11 11.06 1.38 -13.26
C LEU A 11 12.14 2.30 -13.81
N ASP A 12 11.77 3.22 -14.71
CA ASP A 12 12.67 4.26 -15.22
C ASP A 12 13.16 5.18 -14.10
N GLU A 13 12.26 5.63 -13.22
CA GLU A 13 12.59 6.44 -12.03
C GLU A 13 13.58 5.71 -11.11
N LEU A 14 13.39 4.40 -10.93
CA LEU A 14 14.27 3.55 -10.13
C LEU A 14 15.56 3.13 -10.86
N GLY A 15 15.68 3.40 -12.16
CA GLY A 15 16.81 2.97 -13.00
C GLY A 15 16.89 1.45 -13.15
N ILE A 16 15.76 0.76 -13.18
CA ILE A 16 15.69 -0.71 -13.28
C ILE A 16 15.48 -1.10 -14.74
N ALA A 17 16.47 -1.79 -15.32
CA ALA A 17 16.35 -2.33 -16.67
C ALA A 17 15.28 -3.43 -16.77
N TYR A 18 14.59 -3.45 -17.90
CA TYR A 18 13.55 -4.42 -18.26
C TYR A 18 13.61 -4.74 -19.76
N ASP A 19 13.06 -5.89 -20.12
CA ASP A 19 12.78 -6.24 -21.52
C ASP A 19 11.39 -5.71 -21.89
N GLU A 20 11.28 -5.06 -23.05
CA GLU A 20 10.03 -4.45 -23.51
C GLU A 20 9.20 -5.41 -24.37
N ALA A 21 7.91 -5.49 -24.09
CA ALA A 21 6.88 -6.06 -24.96
C ALA A 21 5.87 -4.95 -25.33
N GLU A 22 4.82 -5.30 -26.09
CA GLU A 22 3.82 -4.33 -26.56
C GLU A 22 3.12 -3.61 -25.39
N ASP A 23 2.35 -4.34 -24.59
CA ASP A 23 1.53 -3.78 -23.50
C ASP A 23 2.12 -3.95 -22.10
N TYR A 24 3.29 -4.57 -21.98
CA TYR A 24 3.95 -4.83 -20.70
C TYR A 24 5.47 -4.84 -20.84
N VAL A 25 6.16 -4.85 -19.70
CA VAL A 25 7.60 -5.04 -19.60
C VAL A 25 7.93 -6.17 -18.64
N VAL A 26 9.13 -6.74 -18.76
CA VAL A 26 9.58 -7.85 -17.94
C VAL A 26 10.92 -7.51 -17.29
N ILE A 27 10.93 -7.46 -15.96
CA ILE A 27 12.17 -7.37 -15.20
C ILE A 27 12.74 -8.77 -15.03
N LYS A 28 14.03 -8.94 -15.34
CA LYS A 28 14.72 -10.24 -15.31
C LYS A 28 14.55 -11.03 -14.00
N HIS A 29 14.38 -10.34 -12.87
CA HIS A 29 14.15 -10.99 -11.58
C HIS A 29 13.37 -10.07 -10.63
N ALA A 30 12.35 -10.59 -9.94
CA ALA A 30 11.55 -9.80 -8.98
C ALA A 30 12.41 -9.22 -7.84
N ALA A 31 13.38 -10.00 -7.35
CA ALA A 31 14.33 -9.55 -6.33
C ALA A 31 15.15 -8.32 -6.74
N LEU A 32 15.41 -8.10 -8.04
CA LEU A 32 16.10 -6.90 -8.50
C LEU A 32 15.26 -5.65 -8.18
N PHE A 33 13.95 -5.71 -8.46
CA PHE A 33 13.05 -4.62 -8.12
C PHE A 33 12.94 -4.41 -6.62
N THR A 34 12.61 -5.47 -5.86
CA THR A 34 12.34 -5.36 -4.43
C THR A 34 13.57 -4.92 -3.61
N SER A 35 14.77 -5.39 -3.96
CA SER A 35 16.01 -4.95 -3.31
C SER A 35 16.37 -3.51 -3.66
N THR A 36 16.15 -3.07 -4.91
CA THR A 36 16.45 -1.71 -5.36
C THR A 36 15.57 -0.69 -4.66
N ILE A 37 14.25 -0.90 -4.66
CA ILE A 37 13.31 0.03 -4.01
C ILE A 37 13.55 0.09 -2.49
N MET A 38 13.82 -1.05 -1.84
CA MET A 38 14.16 -1.12 -0.42
C MET A 38 15.44 -0.31 -0.12
N SER A 39 16.49 -0.49 -0.93
CA SER A 39 17.75 0.24 -0.77
C SER A 39 17.54 1.75 -0.89
N ARG A 40 16.77 2.21 -1.87
CA ARG A 40 16.49 3.64 -2.08
C ARG A 40 15.64 4.21 -0.94
N LEU A 41 14.63 3.47 -0.49
CA LEU A 41 13.75 3.87 0.61
C LEU A 41 14.53 4.04 1.92
N LEU A 42 15.35 3.06 2.28
CA LEU A 42 16.13 3.07 3.53
C LEU A 42 17.24 4.13 3.55
N ALA A 43 17.68 4.62 2.39
CA ALA A 43 18.66 5.70 2.30
C ALA A 43 18.07 7.09 2.61
N ARG A 44 16.74 7.23 2.72
CA ARG A 44 16.09 8.52 3.02
C ARG A 44 16.26 8.87 4.52
N PRO A 45 16.53 10.14 4.86
CA PRO A 45 16.97 10.53 6.20
C PRO A 45 15.93 10.35 7.31
N ASN A 46 14.64 10.33 6.97
CA ASN A 46 13.53 10.25 7.92
C ASN A 46 12.70 8.95 7.75
N VAL A 47 13.31 7.91 7.19
CA VAL A 47 12.68 6.60 7.03
C VAL A 47 13.28 5.63 8.04
N LYS A 48 12.41 4.84 8.68
CA LYS A 48 12.80 3.77 9.58
C LYS A 48 12.07 2.49 9.24
N LEU A 49 12.81 1.39 9.13
CA LEU A 49 12.26 0.05 9.00
C LEU A 49 12.36 -0.67 10.35
N PHE A 50 11.20 -1.11 10.85
CA PHE A 50 11.08 -2.02 11.98
C PHE A 50 10.64 -3.38 11.45
N ASN A 51 11.59 -4.17 10.95
CA ASN A 51 11.33 -5.57 10.59
C ASN A 51 11.23 -6.45 11.84
N ALA A 52 10.68 -7.67 11.69
CA ALA A 52 10.38 -8.59 12.81
C ALA A 52 9.42 -8.00 13.88
N VAL A 53 8.66 -6.97 13.50
CA VAL A 53 7.58 -6.36 14.29
C VAL A 53 6.27 -6.63 13.57
N ALA A 54 5.22 -6.98 14.31
CA ALA A 54 3.86 -7.12 13.80
C ALA A 54 2.99 -6.00 14.37
N VAL A 55 2.03 -5.55 13.56
CA VAL A 55 0.90 -4.74 14.03
C VAL A 55 -0.22 -5.71 14.40
N GLU A 56 -0.68 -5.67 15.65
CA GLU A 56 -1.70 -6.58 16.17
C GLU A 56 -3.02 -5.87 16.54
N ASP A 57 -3.01 -4.54 16.63
CA ASP A 57 -4.22 -3.74 16.81
C ASP A 57 -4.03 -2.29 16.30
N LEU A 58 -5.09 -1.49 16.32
CA LEU A 58 -5.13 -0.09 15.90
C LEU A 58 -5.40 0.83 17.10
N ILE A 59 -4.79 2.01 17.08
CA ILE A 59 -5.15 3.07 18.03
C ILE A 59 -6.31 3.85 17.41
N VAL A 60 -7.50 3.81 18.04
CA VAL A 60 -8.70 4.49 17.54
C VAL A 60 -9.17 5.54 18.54
N LYS A 61 -9.33 6.79 18.08
CA LYS A 61 -9.85 7.90 18.90
C LYS A 61 -10.88 8.67 18.10
N GLN A 62 -12.07 8.86 18.68
CA GLN A 62 -13.17 9.62 18.05
C GLN A 62 -13.49 9.13 16.62
N GLY A 63 -13.47 7.80 16.41
CA GLY A 63 -13.73 7.19 15.10
C GLY A 63 -12.62 7.36 14.06
N ARG A 64 -11.44 7.86 14.46
CA ARG A 64 -10.26 7.99 13.60
C ARG A 64 -9.16 7.04 14.03
N VAL A 65 -8.54 6.35 13.08
CA VAL A 65 -7.29 5.61 13.27
C VAL A 65 -6.15 6.61 13.46
N GLY A 66 -5.51 6.58 14.62
CA GLY A 66 -4.45 7.49 15.05
C GLY A 66 -3.09 6.81 15.28
N GLY A 67 -2.95 5.55 14.90
CA GLY A 67 -1.72 4.79 15.10
C GLY A 67 -1.95 3.29 15.13
N VAL A 68 -0.90 2.57 15.52
CA VAL A 68 -0.86 1.11 15.54
C VAL A 68 -0.35 0.59 16.89
N VAL A 69 -0.85 -0.57 17.27
CA VAL A 69 -0.37 -1.36 18.40
C VAL A 69 0.55 -2.44 17.84
N THR A 70 1.74 -2.55 18.41
CA THR A 70 2.85 -3.32 17.86
C THR A 70 3.45 -4.28 18.88
N ASN A 71 3.89 -5.43 18.42
CA ASN A 71 4.69 -6.35 19.21
C ASN A 71 5.78 -6.98 18.34
N TRP A 72 6.70 -7.73 18.93
CA TRP A 72 7.58 -8.60 18.15
C TRP A 72 6.72 -9.63 17.40
N ALA A 73 6.99 -9.86 16.12
CA ALA A 73 6.16 -10.77 15.32
C ALA A 73 6.08 -12.18 15.94
N LEU A 74 7.16 -12.66 16.55
CA LEU A 74 7.19 -13.94 17.26
C LEU A 74 6.30 -13.94 18.51
N VAL A 75 6.12 -12.81 19.19
CA VAL A 75 5.21 -12.69 20.33
C VAL A 75 3.77 -12.72 19.83
N SER A 76 3.44 -11.91 18.82
CA SER A 76 2.08 -11.86 18.25
C SER A 76 1.61 -13.21 17.71
N MET A 77 2.51 -14.02 17.13
CA MET A 77 2.18 -15.37 16.64
C MET A 77 2.00 -16.41 17.76
N ASN A 78 2.30 -16.08 19.02
CA ASN A 78 2.38 -17.02 20.13
C ASN A 78 1.60 -16.56 21.37
N HIS A 79 0.64 -15.64 21.24
CA HIS A 79 -0.17 -15.17 22.38
C HIS A 79 -0.82 -16.31 23.18
N ASP A 80 -1.22 -17.40 22.52
CA ASP A 80 -1.86 -18.55 23.17
C ASP A 80 -0.90 -19.55 23.84
N THR A 81 0.42 -19.38 23.67
CA THR A 81 1.43 -20.36 24.14
C THR A 81 2.31 -19.85 25.28
N GLN A 82 2.03 -18.65 25.79
CA GLN A 82 2.90 -17.95 26.72
C GLN A 82 2.11 -17.02 27.67
N SER A 83 2.73 -16.58 28.77
CA SER A 83 2.10 -15.60 29.67
C SER A 83 1.92 -14.27 28.96
N CYS A 84 0.86 -13.51 29.26
CA CYS A 84 0.57 -12.26 28.54
C CYS A 84 1.78 -11.32 28.48
N MET A 85 2.22 -10.98 27.27
CA MET A 85 3.27 -10.00 27.02
C MET A 85 2.63 -8.80 26.32
N ASP A 86 2.48 -7.72 27.07
CA ASP A 86 1.82 -6.51 26.59
C ASP A 86 2.53 -5.89 25.39
N PRO A 87 1.77 -5.29 24.44
CA PRO A 87 2.34 -4.65 23.27
C PRO A 87 2.91 -3.26 23.57
N ASN A 88 3.56 -2.69 22.56
CA ASN A 88 3.96 -1.28 22.49
C ASN A 88 3.09 -0.53 21.46
N VAL A 89 3.20 0.79 21.38
CA VAL A 89 2.35 1.63 20.51
C VAL A 89 3.16 2.62 19.67
N MET A 90 2.64 2.93 18.48
CA MET A 90 3.15 4.00 17.62
C MET A 90 2.00 4.87 17.12
N GLU A 91 1.97 6.14 17.52
CA GLU A 91 0.98 7.11 17.03
C GLU A 91 1.37 7.63 15.64
N ALA A 92 0.37 7.85 14.78
CA ALA A 92 0.55 8.32 13.42
C ALA A 92 -0.59 9.26 12.99
N LYS A 93 -0.26 10.25 12.15
CA LYS A 93 -1.28 11.13 11.54
C LYS A 93 -2.11 10.41 10.48
N VAL A 94 -1.47 9.47 9.77
CA VAL A 94 -2.02 8.64 8.70
C VAL A 94 -1.37 7.26 8.80
N VAL A 95 -2.18 6.21 8.76
CA VAL A 95 -1.74 4.82 8.64
C VAL A 95 -2.00 4.34 7.22
N VAL A 96 -1.02 3.67 6.60
CA VAL A 96 -1.20 3.03 5.29
C VAL A 96 -1.08 1.52 5.48
N SER A 97 -2.18 0.79 5.29
CA SER A 97 -2.23 -0.67 5.36
C SER A 97 -1.93 -1.26 3.98
N SER A 98 -0.94 -2.14 3.95
CA SER A 98 -0.48 -2.84 2.74
C SER A 98 -0.12 -4.29 3.07
N CYS A 99 -0.88 -4.93 3.96
CA CYS A 99 -0.58 -6.25 4.53
C CYS A 99 -0.86 -7.42 3.57
N GLY A 100 -1.17 -7.12 2.31
CA GLY A 100 -1.55 -8.12 1.31
C GLY A 100 -2.81 -8.88 1.71
N HIS A 101 -2.96 -10.09 1.18
CA HIS A 101 -4.18 -10.90 1.34
C HIS A 101 -3.93 -12.28 2.01
N ASP A 102 -2.67 -12.67 2.23
CA ASP A 102 -2.29 -14.02 2.65
C ASP A 102 -1.20 -14.00 3.73
N GLY A 103 -0.88 -15.17 4.28
CA GLY A 103 0.08 -15.35 5.35
C GLY A 103 -0.52 -15.12 6.74
N PRO A 104 0.31 -15.22 7.80
CA PRO A 104 -0.16 -15.18 9.19
C PRO A 104 -0.83 -13.85 9.57
N PHE A 105 -0.52 -12.77 8.86
CA PHE A 105 -1.06 -11.42 9.07
C PHE A 105 -1.69 -10.84 7.80
N GLY A 106 -2.16 -11.70 6.89
CA GLY A 106 -2.79 -11.30 5.64
C GLY A 106 -4.08 -10.52 5.89
N ALA A 107 -4.16 -9.31 5.33
CA ALA A 107 -5.29 -8.40 5.47
C ALA A 107 -5.64 -8.03 6.92
N THR A 108 -4.66 -8.05 7.83
CA THR A 108 -4.88 -7.76 9.25
C THR A 108 -5.48 -6.38 9.48
N GLY A 109 -5.14 -5.36 8.67
CA GLY A 109 -5.67 -4.01 8.85
C GLY A 109 -7.17 -3.97 8.64
N VAL A 110 -7.66 -4.46 7.51
CA VAL A 110 -9.09 -4.44 7.17
C VAL A 110 -9.91 -5.43 8.01
N LYS A 111 -9.37 -6.61 8.33
CA LYS A 111 -10.01 -7.55 9.25
C LYS A 111 -10.18 -6.92 10.63
N ARG A 112 -9.14 -6.23 11.13
CA ARG A 112 -9.24 -5.56 12.43
C ARG A 112 -10.27 -4.44 12.43
N LEU A 113 -10.36 -3.64 11.35
CA LEU A 113 -11.42 -2.63 11.20
C LEU A 113 -12.83 -3.23 11.28
N GLN A 114 -13.03 -4.42 10.70
CA GLN A 114 -14.31 -5.13 10.79
C GLN A 114 -14.58 -5.61 12.22
N ASP A 115 -13.59 -6.23 12.87
CA ASP A 115 -13.73 -6.77 14.23
C ASP A 115 -14.11 -5.70 15.25
N ILE A 116 -13.59 -4.47 15.10
CA ILE A 116 -13.89 -3.33 15.97
C ILE A 116 -15.10 -2.51 15.50
N GLY A 117 -15.79 -2.94 14.43
CA GLY A 117 -17.02 -2.33 13.93
C GLY A 117 -16.84 -0.99 13.20
N MET A 118 -15.64 -0.67 12.73
CA MET A 118 -15.39 0.54 11.92
C MET A 118 -15.79 0.36 10.45
N ILE A 119 -15.84 -0.87 9.96
CA ILE A 119 -16.42 -1.24 8.66
C ILE A 119 -17.38 -2.42 8.84
N SER A 120 -18.35 -2.54 7.94
CA SER A 120 -19.41 -3.55 8.07
C SER A 120 -18.97 -4.95 7.62
N ALA A 121 -18.11 -5.04 6.60
CA ALA A 121 -17.75 -6.32 6.00
C ALA A 121 -16.36 -6.28 5.34
N VAL A 122 -15.70 -7.44 5.36
CA VAL A 122 -14.55 -7.80 4.51
C VAL A 122 -15.01 -9.00 3.66
N PRO A 123 -15.56 -8.78 2.46
CA PRO A 123 -16.16 -9.83 1.62
C PRO A 123 -15.14 -10.87 1.13
N GLY A 124 -13.84 -10.54 1.14
CA GLY A 124 -12.75 -11.43 0.74
C GLY A 124 -12.46 -11.40 -0.75
N MET A 125 -11.20 -11.63 -1.11
CA MET A 125 -10.72 -11.63 -2.49
C MET A 125 -11.41 -12.69 -3.36
N LYS A 126 -11.75 -12.31 -4.60
CA LYS A 126 -12.38 -13.21 -5.60
C LYS A 126 -11.36 -14.02 -6.40
N ALA A 127 -11.86 -14.85 -7.31
CA ALA A 127 -11.06 -15.62 -8.26
C ALA A 127 -10.18 -14.74 -9.16
N LEU A 128 -9.25 -15.36 -9.89
CA LEU A 128 -8.27 -14.65 -10.70
C LEU A 128 -8.90 -14.07 -11.99
N ASP A 129 -8.74 -12.77 -12.17
CA ASP A 129 -9.00 -12.03 -13.40
C ASP A 129 -8.02 -10.86 -13.46
N MET A 130 -6.98 -10.97 -14.29
CA MET A 130 -5.88 -10.01 -14.32
C MET A 130 -6.30 -8.61 -14.73
N ASN A 131 -7.17 -8.52 -15.75
CA ASN A 131 -7.53 -7.23 -16.32
C ASN A 131 -8.35 -6.44 -15.32
N THR A 132 -9.41 -7.05 -14.79
CA THR A 132 -10.28 -6.45 -13.79
C THR A 132 -9.53 -6.18 -12.49
N ALA A 133 -8.72 -7.12 -12.01
CA ALA A 133 -7.99 -6.98 -10.75
C ALA A 133 -7.02 -5.78 -10.77
N GLU A 134 -6.18 -5.65 -11.79
CA GLU A 134 -5.19 -4.57 -11.80
C GLU A 134 -5.85 -3.18 -11.81
N ASP A 135 -6.95 -3.01 -12.55
CA ASP A 135 -7.69 -1.75 -12.60
C ASP A 135 -8.43 -1.46 -11.28
N GLU A 136 -9.10 -2.48 -10.72
CA GLU A 136 -9.85 -2.34 -9.47
C GLU A 136 -8.95 -2.02 -8.29
N ILE A 137 -7.78 -2.65 -8.16
CA ILE A 137 -6.86 -2.38 -7.04
C ILE A 137 -6.39 -0.93 -7.04
N VAL A 138 -6.07 -0.38 -8.21
CA VAL A 138 -5.68 1.03 -8.33
C VAL A 138 -6.87 1.95 -8.04
N ARG A 139 -8.03 1.67 -8.63
CA ARG A 139 -9.25 2.47 -8.45
C ARG A 139 -9.71 2.51 -7.00
N LEU A 140 -9.73 1.37 -6.31
CA LEU A 140 -10.28 1.20 -4.97
C LEU A 140 -9.30 1.54 -3.84
N THR A 141 -8.01 1.72 -4.13
CA THR A 141 -7.05 2.27 -3.17
C THR A 141 -7.51 3.65 -2.69
N ARG A 142 -7.81 3.77 -1.39
CA ARG A 142 -8.43 4.96 -0.77
C ARG A 142 -8.21 5.00 0.76
N GLU A 143 -8.56 6.13 1.37
CA GLU A 143 -8.80 6.22 2.82
C GLU A 143 -10.13 5.53 3.14
N VAL A 144 -10.09 4.32 3.69
CA VAL A 144 -11.28 3.48 3.91
C VAL A 144 -12.06 3.88 5.16
N VAL A 145 -11.35 4.42 6.15
CA VAL A 145 -11.87 5.06 7.36
C VAL A 145 -10.98 6.25 7.70
N PRO A 146 -11.46 7.26 8.44
CA PRO A 146 -10.63 8.40 8.82
C PRO A 146 -9.31 7.94 9.47
N GLY A 147 -8.19 8.35 8.89
CA GLY A 147 -6.83 8.08 9.35
C GLY A 147 -6.18 6.82 8.77
N MET A 148 -6.88 6.00 7.98
CA MET A 148 -6.33 4.76 7.43
C MET A 148 -6.59 4.59 5.93
N ILE A 149 -5.50 4.51 5.17
CA ILE A 149 -5.49 4.24 3.73
C ILE A 149 -5.18 2.75 3.51
N VAL A 150 -5.86 2.11 2.58
CA VAL A 150 -5.59 0.71 2.19
C VAL A 150 -5.13 0.67 0.74
N THR A 151 -4.08 -0.12 0.48
CA THR A 151 -3.46 -0.24 -0.85
C THR A 151 -2.95 -1.67 -1.11
N GLY A 152 -2.58 -1.95 -2.37
CA GLY A 152 -2.15 -3.27 -2.80
C GLY A 152 -3.24 -4.32 -2.65
N MET A 153 -2.85 -5.58 -2.46
CA MET A 153 -3.82 -6.69 -2.42
C MET A 153 -4.76 -6.70 -1.22
N GLU A 154 -4.49 -5.93 -0.16
CA GLU A 154 -5.42 -5.79 0.95
C GLU A 154 -6.73 -5.10 0.50
N VAL A 155 -6.68 -4.30 -0.58
CA VAL A 155 -7.86 -3.73 -1.24
C VAL A 155 -8.79 -4.81 -1.77
N ALA A 156 -8.24 -5.92 -2.29
CA ALA A 156 -9.06 -7.02 -2.81
C ALA A 156 -9.93 -7.66 -1.73
N GLU A 157 -9.42 -7.71 -0.50
CA GLU A 157 -10.10 -8.33 0.63
C GLU A 157 -11.28 -7.49 1.13
N ILE A 158 -11.09 -6.17 1.25
CA ILE A 158 -12.14 -5.25 1.73
C ILE A 158 -13.22 -4.98 0.68
N ASP A 159 -12.89 -4.97 -0.62
CA ASP A 159 -13.86 -4.64 -1.67
C ASP A 159 -14.34 -5.86 -2.48
N GLY A 160 -13.74 -7.03 -2.24
CA GLY A 160 -14.08 -8.25 -2.98
C GLY A 160 -13.67 -8.18 -4.44
N ALA A 161 -12.49 -7.62 -4.71
CA ALA A 161 -11.92 -7.55 -6.06
C ALA A 161 -11.31 -8.90 -6.48
N PRO A 162 -11.22 -9.21 -7.78
CA PRO A 162 -10.43 -10.33 -8.29
C PRO A 162 -8.94 -10.19 -7.94
N ARG A 163 -8.21 -11.30 -8.04
CA ARG A 163 -6.74 -11.30 -7.92
C ARG A 163 -6.08 -11.28 -9.29
N MET A 164 -4.88 -10.69 -9.39
CA MET A 164 -4.13 -10.63 -10.65
C MET A 164 -3.06 -11.72 -10.81
N GLY A 165 -2.68 -12.43 -9.75
CA GLY A 165 -1.61 -13.43 -9.83
C GLY A 165 -0.23 -12.81 -10.14
N PRO A 166 0.56 -13.34 -11.09
CA PRO A 166 1.98 -12.98 -11.24
C PRO A 166 2.27 -11.71 -12.10
N THR A 167 1.42 -10.68 -12.00
CA THR A 167 1.64 -9.34 -12.60
C THR A 167 1.62 -8.27 -11.50
N PHE A 168 2.46 -7.24 -11.63
CA PHE A 168 2.83 -6.36 -10.51
C PHE A 168 2.60 -4.87 -10.78
N GLY A 169 2.06 -4.48 -11.94
CA GLY A 169 1.86 -3.07 -12.30
C GLY A 169 0.96 -2.36 -11.29
N ALA A 170 -0.20 -2.93 -11.00
CA ALA A 170 -1.16 -2.37 -10.05
C ALA A 170 -0.59 -2.22 -8.64
N MET A 171 0.34 -3.08 -8.20
CA MET A 171 0.98 -2.92 -6.88
C MET A 171 1.82 -1.65 -6.81
N MET A 172 2.52 -1.30 -7.90
CA MET A 172 3.32 -0.07 -7.99
C MET A 172 2.40 1.15 -8.01
N ILE A 173 1.39 1.15 -8.88
CA ILE A 173 0.51 2.31 -9.08
C ILE A 173 -0.40 2.56 -7.88
N SER A 174 -0.95 1.50 -7.27
CA SER A 174 -1.73 1.63 -6.04
C SER A 174 -0.89 2.22 -4.90
N GLY A 175 0.38 1.83 -4.78
CA GLY A 175 1.31 2.43 -3.82
C GLY A 175 1.54 3.93 -4.07
N GLN A 176 1.73 4.34 -5.33
CA GLN A 176 1.86 5.76 -5.69
C GLN A 176 0.57 6.54 -5.37
N LYS A 177 -0.61 6.00 -5.69
CA LYS A 177 -1.89 6.61 -5.32
C LYS A 177 -2.03 6.75 -3.80
N ALA A 178 -1.67 5.73 -3.03
CA ALA A 178 -1.69 5.76 -1.56
C ALA A 178 -0.76 6.84 -1.00
N ALA A 179 0.42 7.05 -1.60
CA ALA A 179 1.33 8.12 -1.22
C ALA A 179 0.68 9.51 -1.42
N HIS A 180 0.00 9.74 -2.55
CA HIS A 180 -0.70 11.01 -2.77
C HIS A 180 -1.91 11.21 -1.87
N LEU A 181 -2.66 10.15 -1.55
CA LEU A 181 -3.73 10.19 -0.56
C LEU A 181 -3.19 10.56 0.82
N ALA A 182 -2.04 10.00 1.22
CA ALA A 182 -1.40 10.35 2.48
C ALA A 182 -0.93 11.81 2.49
N MET A 183 -0.36 12.29 1.38
CA MET A 183 0.03 13.70 1.23
C MET A 183 -1.17 14.64 1.33
N LYS A 184 -2.28 14.31 0.68
CA LYS A 184 -3.55 15.02 0.79
C LYS A 184 -4.06 15.07 2.23
N ALA A 185 -4.11 13.93 2.92
CA ALA A 185 -4.53 13.83 4.31
C ALA A 185 -3.63 14.65 5.27
N LEU A 186 -2.36 14.84 4.90
CA LEU A 186 -1.40 15.68 5.63
C LEU A 186 -1.45 17.17 5.23
N GLY A 187 -2.33 17.57 4.30
CA GLY A 187 -2.42 18.93 3.78
C GLY A 187 -1.19 19.35 2.96
N ARG A 188 -0.51 18.39 2.32
CA ARG A 188 0.69 18.62 1.51
C ARG A 188 0.35 18.57 0.01
N PRO A 189 1.15 19.23 -0.84
CA PRO A 189 0.99 19.16 -2.28
C PRO A 189 0.97 17.72 -2.78
N ASN A 190 0.01 17.43 -3.66
CA ASN A 190 -0.27 16.09 -4.16
C ASN A 190 -0.93 16.15 -5.54
N ALA A 191 -0.89 15.06 -6.28
CA ALA A 191 -1.44 15.03 -7.63
C ALA A 191 -2.97 14.91 -7.67
N ILE A 192 -3.58 14.35 -6.62
CA ILE A 192 -5.05 14.17 -6.53
C ILE A 192 -5.76 15.53 -6.53
N ASP A 193 -5.19 16.53 -5.84
CA ASP A 193 -5.73 17.89 -5.80
C ASP A 193 -5.13 18.79 -6.89
N GLY A 194 -4.35 18.24 -7.84
CA GLY A 194 -3.64 19.01 -8.87
C GLY A 194 -2.54 19.93 -8.33
N THR A 195 -2.21 19.86 -7.04
CA THR A 195 -1.27 20.76 -6.37
C THR A 195 0.19 20.29 -6.48
N ALA A 196 0.46 19.10 -7.00
CA ALA A 196 1.82 18.57 -7.15
C ALA A 196 2.75 19.51 -7.95
N GLN A 197 2.22 20.27 -8.91
CA GLN A 197 3.02 21.22 -9.70
C GLN A 197 3.54 22.42 -8.89
N THR A 198 2.97 22.67 -7.71
CA THR A 198 3.34 23.80 -6.84
C THR A 198 4.64 23.57 -6.04
N VAL A 199 5.15 22.34 -6.01
CA VAL A 199 6.43 22.00 -5.34
C VAL A 199 7.65 22.38 -6.18
N SER A 200 8.82 22.43 -5.56
CA SER A 200 10.08 22.72 -6.27
C SER A 200 10.35 21.67 -7.36
N PRO A 201 11.10 22.01 -8.41
CA PRO A 201 11.42 21.09 -9.52
C PRO A 201 11.98 19.74 -9.04
N THR A 202 12.86 19.77 -8.04
CA THR A 202 13.43 18.57 -7.39
C THR A 202 12.39 17.65 -6.75
N TRP A 203 11.30 18.20 -6.23
CA TRP A 203 10.21 17.41 -5.68
C TRP A 203 9.26 16.93 -6.79
N ARG A 204 9.07 17.70 -7.87
CA ARG A 204 8.21 17.30 -9.01
C ARG A 204 8.70 16.03 -9.69
N GLU A 205 10.01 15.86 -9.80
CA GLU A 205 10.63 14.66 -10.36
C GLU A 205 10.36 13.41 -9.50
N GLU A 206 10.15 13.56 -8.18
CA GLU A 206 9.77 12.48 -7.26
C GLU A 206 8.24 12.24 -7.20
N PHE A 207 7.41 13.02 -7.90
CA PHE A 207 5.92 12.98 -7.82
C PHE A 207 5.24 12.37 -9.05
N VAL A 208 5.95 11.63 -9.91
CA VAL A 208 5.36 11.08 -11.15
C VAL A 208 4.41 9.92 -10.84
N LEU A 209 3.10 10.15 -10.99
CA LEU A 209 2.11 9.07 -11.07
C LEU A 209 2.27 8.34 -12.40
N ALA A 210 2.48 7.03 -12.34
CA ALA A 210 2.41 6.17 -13.50
C ALA A 210 0.98 5.65 -13.75
N SER A 211 -0.06 6.39 -13.34
CA SER A 211 -1.45 6.05 -13.67
C SER A 211 -1.81 6.54 -15.08
N LYS A 212 -2.40 5.64 -15.87
CA LYS A 212 -3.13 6.03 -17.07
C LYS A 212 -4.42 6.71 -16.60
N ASP A 213 -4.74 7.84 -17.22
CA ASP A 213 -5.91 8.70 -17.05
C ASP A 213 -5.71 9.89 -16.09
N ASP A 214 -5.81 11.08 -16.69
CA ASP A 214 -6.00 12.40 -16.04
C ASP A 214 -7.33 12.49 -15.26
N GLU A 215 -8.05 11.38 -15.11
CA GLU A 215 -9.27 11.29 -14.33
C GLU A 215 -8.91 10.82 -12.92
N VAL A 216 -8.81 11.80 -12.02
CA VAL A 216 -9.03 11.57 -10.59
C VAL A 216 -10.42 10.94 -10.49
N VAL A 217 -10.47 9.62 -10.36
CA VAL A 217 -11.72 8.91 -10.05
C VAL A 217 -12.28 9.53 -8.77
N ASP A 218 -13.41 10.21 -8.95
CA ASP A 218 -14.17 10.85 -7.89
C ASP A 218 -14.43 9.86 -6.74
N ALA A 219 -14.42 10.43 -5.53
CA ALA A 219 -14.54 9.74 -4.24
C ALA A 219 -15.78 8.85 -4.11
#